data_AF-A0A937TSX0-F1
#
_entry.id   AF-A0A937TSX0-F1
#
_cell.length_a   1.000
_cell.length_b   1.000
_cell.length_c   1.000
_cell.angle_alpha   90.00
_cell.angle_beta   90.00
_cell.angle_gamma   90.00
#
_symmetry.space_group_name_H-M   'P 1'
#
loop_
_entity.id
_entity.type
_entity.pdbx_description
1 polymer ?
#
loop_
_entity_poly.entity_id
_entity_poly.type
_entity_poly.pdbx_seq_one_letter_code
_entity_poly.pdbx_strand_id
1 'polypeptide(L)'
;MDKFVLLSDKDKRAYFEVAAADLNVMPQLIEKDFWVCWILKVLFALPASGSHLTFKGGTSLSKCYDVIRRFSEDVDVSIERTFLSSEASIEPAKKESNKENQRRIESL
;
A
#
# COMPACT_ATOMS: atom_id res chain seq x y z
N MET A 1 9.85 6.60 -13.25
CA MET A 1 8.47 6.16 -13.01
C MET A 1 7.46 7.05 -13.71
N ASP A 2 7.40 8.35 -13.46
CA ASP A 2 6.32 9.20 -14.03
C ASP A 2 6.37 9.30 -15.55
N LYS A 3 7.58 9.43 -16.12
CA LYS A 3 7.79 9.39 -17.58
C LYS A 3 7.40 8.03 -18.20
N PHE A 4 7.56 6.94 -17.45
CA PHE A 4 7.25 5.59 -17.92
C PHE A 4 5.73 5.39 -18.07
N VAL A 5 4.94 5.94 -17.14
CA VAL A 5 3.47 5.87 -17.21
C VAL A 5 2.91 6.58 -18.44
N LEU A 6 3.63 7.57 -18.97
CA LEU A 6 3.26 8.33 -20.17
C LEU A 6 3.60 7.62 -21.49
N LEU A 7 4.31 6.49 -21.44
CA LEU A 7 4.62 5.72 -22.64
C LEU A 7 3.36 5.09 -23.25
N SER A 8 3.44 4.70 -24.53
CA SER A 8 2.40 3.87 -25.13
C SER A 8 2.34 2.50 -24.45
N ASP A 9 1.19 1.82 -24.49
CA ASP A 9 1.06 0.50 -23.88
C ASP A 9 1.96 -0.54 -24.57
N LYS A 10 2.23 -0.35 -25.87
CA LYS A 10 3.21 -1.14 -26.62
C LYS A 10 4.62 -0.99 -26.04
N ASP A 11 5.04 0.24 -25.76
CA ASP A 11 6.37 0.50 -25.22
C ASP A 11 6.50 0.00 -23.78
N LYS A 12 5.49 0.26 -22.92
CA LYS A 12 5.46 -0.28 -21.54
C LYS A 12 5.60 -1.80 -21.55
N ARG A 13 4.84 -2.47 -22.42
CA ARG A 13 4.87 -3.93 -22.56
C ARG A 13 6.25 -4.44 -22.94
N ALA A 14 6.95 -3.78 -23.86
CA ALA A 14 8.31 -4.16 -24.23
C ALA A 14 9.27 -4.12 -23.02
N TYR A 15 9.17 -3.11 -22.16
CA TYR A 15 9.97 -3.04 -20.93
C TYR A 15 9.61 -4.15 -19.94
N PHE A 16 8.32 -4.45 -19.75
CA PHE A 16 7.88 -5.54 -18.87
C PHE A 16 8.35 -6.89 -19.37
N GLU A 17 8.32 -7.13 -20.68
CA GLU A 17 8.79 -8.38 -21.30
C GLU A 17 10.31 -8.56 -21.10
N VAL A 18 11.11 -7.51 -21.29
CA VAL A 18 12.56 -7.56 -21.05
C VAL A 18 12.88 -7.86 -19.58
N ALA A 19 12.29 -7.10 -18.65
CA ALA A 19 12.54 -7.29 -17.22
C ALA A 19 12.07 -8.66 -16.71
N ALA A 20 10.97 -9.18 -17.26
CA ALA A 20 10.45 -10.48 -16.91
C ALA A 20 11.33 -11.64 -17.41
N ALA A 21 11.93 -11.49 -18.60
CA ALA A 21 12.90 -12.44 -19.11
C ALA A 21 14.15 -12.49 -18.22
N ASP A 22 14.69 -11.34 -17.81
CA ASP A 22 15.87 -11.25 -16.94
C ASP A 22 15.62 -11.89 -15.56
N LEU A 23 14.40 -11.75 -15.04
CA LEU A 23 14.00 -12.28 -13.73
C LEU A 23 13.40 -13.70 -13.80
N ASN A 24 13.25 -14.26 -15.00
CA ASN A 24 12.59 -15.54 -15.25
C ASN A 24 11.19 -15.64 -14.61
N VAL A 25 10.37 -14.62 -14.82
CA VAL A 25 8.98 -14.54 -14.35
C VAL A 25 8.03 -14.16 -15.48
N MET A 26 6.72 -14.19 -15.23
CA MET A 26 5.74 -13.72 -16.21
C MET A 26 5.73 -12.18 -16.29
N PRO A 27 5.65 -11.57 -17.50
CA PRO A 27 5.57 -10.11 -17.67
C PRO A 27 4.49 -9.42 -16.85
N GLN A 28 3.35 -10.10 -16.66
CA GLN A 28 2.23 -9.62 -15.86
C GLN A 28 2.60 -9.41 -14.39
N LEU A 29 3.55 -10.19 -13.86
CA LEU A 29 4.04 -10.02 -12.49
C LEU A 29 4.85 -8.73 -12.38
N ILE A 30 5.71 -8.44 -13.37
CA ILE A 30 6.49 -7.20 -13.40
C ILE A 30 5.58 -5.98 -13.58
N GLU A 31 4.63 -6.07 -14.51
CA GLU A 31 3.66 -4.98 -14.74
C GLU A 31 2.91 -4.64 -13.46
N LYS A 32 2.39 -5.64 -12.77
CA LYS A 32 1.63 -5.42 -11.55
C LYS A 32 2.52 -4.96 -10.39
N ASP A 33 3.74 -5.46 -10.29
CA ASP A 33 4.73 -4.95 -9.34
C ASP A 33 5.01 -3.45 -9.54
N PHE A 34 5.17 -3.05 -10.80
CA PHE A 34 5.38 -1.66 -11.19
C PHE A 34 4.22 -0.78 -10.73
N TRP A 35 2.97 -1.19 -11.01
CA TRP A 35 1.79 -0.42 -10.63
C TRP A 35 1.61 -0.30 -9.11
N VAL A 36 1.91 -1.37 -8.34
CA VAL A 36 1.95 -1.32 -6.88
C VAL A 36 2.96 -0.28 -6.38
N CYS A 37 4.19 -0.29 -6.91
CA CYS A 37 5.21 0.67 -6.50
C CYS A 37 4.84 2.11 -6.92
N TRP A 38 4.25 2.26 -8.10
CA TRP A 38 3.84 3.56 -8.61
C TRP A 38 2.69 4.17 -7.81
N ILE A 39 1.65 3.39 -7.50
CA ILE A 39 0.52 3.91 -6.71
C ILE A 39 0.94 4.27 -5.28
N LEU A 40 1.83 3.48 -4.66
CA LEU A 40 2.42 3.83 -3.38
C LEU A 40 3.19 5.16 -3.46
N LYS A 41 4.00 5.36 -4.49
CA LYS A 41 4.69 6.64 -4.70
C LYS A 41 3.70 7.81 -4.80
N VAL A 42 2.62 7.65 -5.57
CA VAL A 42 1.61 8.71 -5.77
C VAL A 42 0.85 8.99 -4.47
N LEU A 43 0.38 7.96 -3.77
CA LEU A 43 -0.37 8.09 -2.51
C LEU A 43 0.42 8.84 -1.44
N PHE A 44 1.69 8.46 -1.24
CA PHE A 44 2.54 9.08 -0.22
C PHE A 44 3.08 10.45 -0.63
N ALA A 45 2.95 10.84 -1.91
CA ALA A 45 3.27 12.18 -2.40
C ALA A 45 2.07 13.15 -2.32
N LEU A 46 0.88 12.70 -1.89
CA LEU A 46 -0.29 13.57 -1.75
C LEU A 46 -0.03 14.66 -0.69
N PRO A 47 -0.14 15.96 -1.02
CA PRO A 47 0.26 17.04 -0.11
C PRO A 47 -0.49 17.08 1.22
N ALA A 48 -1.78 16.73 1.21
CA ALA A 48 -2.64 16.83 2.38
C ALA A 48 -2.63 15.55 3.23
N SER A 49 -2.73 14.38 2.59
CA SER A 49 -2.93 13.11 3.28
C SER A 49 -1.70 12.21 3.31
N GLY A 50 -0.70 12.42 2.45
CA GLY A 50 0.42 11.49 2.27
C GLY A 50 1.22 11.25 3.55
N SER A 51 1.42 12.30 4.36
CA SER A 51 2.09 12.21 5.67
C SER A 51 1.27 11.50 6.75
N HIS A 52 -0.03 11.31 6.52
CA HIS A 52 -0.95 10.63 7.44
C HIS A 52 -1.23 9.18 7.01
N LEU A 53 -0.60 8.71 5.93
CA LEU A 53 -0.71 7.33 5.47
C LEU A 53 0.39 6.47 6.08
N THR A 54 0.05 5.21 6.39
CA THR A 54 0.99 4.17 6.81
C THR A 54 0.82 2.96 5.91
N PHE A 55 1.90 2.54 5.26
CA PHE A 55 1.93 1.33 4.43
C PHE A 55 2.18 0.11 5.32
N LYS A 56 1.29 -0.87 5.23
CA LYS A 56 1.28 -2.05 6.11
C LYS A 56 1.02 -3.33 5.31
N GLY A 57 0.77 -4.43 6.03
CA GLY A 57 0.39 -5.71 5.42
C GLY A 57 1.55 -6.47 4.79
N GLY A 58 1.22 -7.55 4.07
CA GLY A 58 2.20 -8.47 3.51
C GLY A 58 3.11 -7.82 2.45
N THR A 59 2.58 -6.88 1.68
CA THR A 59 3.35 -6.17 0.65
C THR A 59 4.40 -5.24 1.27
N SER A 60 4.14 -4.63 2.43
CA SER A 60 5.16 -3.85 3.14
C SER A 60 6.33 -4.72 3.63
N LEU A 61 6.05 -5.96 4.07
CA LEU A 61 7.08 -6.90 4.50
C LEU A 61 7.99 -7.35 3.36
N SER A 62 7.45 -7.52 2.14
CA SER A 62 8.28 -7.85 0.97
C SER A 62 9.00 -6.62 0.40
N LYS A 63 8.34 -5.46 0.34
CA LYS A 63 8.87 -4.26 -0.34
C LYS A 63 9.83 -3.42 0.50
N CYS A 64 9.58 -3.29 1.79
CA CYS A 64 10.36 -2.41 2.66
C CYS A 64 11.37 -3.16 3.51
N TYR A 65 11.10 -4.44 3.83
CA TYR A 65 11.87 -5.20 4.81
C TYR A 65 12.52 -6.48 4.28
N ASP A 66 12.24 -6.91 3.04
CA ASP A 66 12.70 -8.19 2.43
C ASP A 66 12.49 -9.42 3.35
N VAL A 67 11.44 -9.40 4.18
CA VAL A 67 11.14 -10.47 5.15
C VAL A 67 10.50 -11.67 4.45
N ILE A 68 9.75 -11.43 3.38
CA ILE A 68 9.09 -12.47 2.59
C ILE A 68 9.39 -12.26 1.10
N ARG A 69 9.67 -13.35 0.40
CA ARG A 69 9.94 -13.36 -1.05
C ARG A 69 8.80 -14.00 -1.82
N ARG A 70 7.63 -13.38 -1.71
CA ARG A 70 6.49 -13.69 -2.55
C ARG A 70 6.03 -12.44 -3.26
N PHE A 71 5.47 -12.65 -4.43
CA PHE A 71 4.76 -11.61 -5.12
C PHE A 71 3.49 -11.24 -4.33
N SER A 72 3.21 -9.94 -4.22
CA SER A 72 2.06 -9.44 -3.45
C SER A 72 1.38 -8.34 -4.27
N GLU A 73 0.09 -8.53 -4.53
CA GLU A 73 -0.76 -7.58 -5.27
C GLU A 73 -1.22 -6.41 -4.43
N ASP A 74 -1.52 -6.72 -3.17
CA ASP A 74 -2.39 -5.89 -2.38
C ASP A 74 -1.64 -4.66 -1.87
N VAL A 75 -2.35 -3.54 -1.77
CA VAL A 75 -1.81 -2.30 -1.20
C VAL A 75 -2.60 -2.01 0.07
N ASP A 76 -2.08 -2.50 1.20
CA ASP A 76 -2.68 -2.24 2.51
C ASP A 76 -2.16 -0.90 3.06
N VAL A 77 -3.03 0.10 3.12
CA VAL A 77 -2.71 1.42 3.69
C VAL A 77 -3.71 1.74 4.80
N SER A 78 -3.20 2.28 5.92
CA SER A 78 -4.04 2.92 6.94
C SER A 78 -3.82 4.43 6.92
N ILE A 79 -4.85 5.19 7.29
CA ILE A 79 -4.78 6.63 7.45
C ILE A 79 -4.98 7.00 8.92
N GLU A 80 -4.25 8.00 9.40
CA GLU A 80 -4.42 8.51 10.76
C GLU A 80 -5.86 9.00 10.97
N ARG A 81 -6.50 8.55 12.06
CA ARG A 81 -7.88 8.93 12.36
C ARG A 81 -8.02 10.42 12.62
N THR A 82 -7.04 11.02 13.28
CA THR A 82 -6.98 12.47 13.59
C THR A 82 -6.99 13.33 12.34
N PHE A 83 -6.52 12.80 11.20
CA PHE A 83 -6.62 13.45 9.91
C PHE A 83 -8.03 13.38 9.32
N LEU A 84 -8.77 12.29 9.56
CA LEU A 84 -10.14 12.11 9.06
C LEU A 84 -11.22 12.78 9.93
N SER A 85 -11.01 12.83 11.25
CA SER A 85 -11.97 13.43 12.18
C SER A 85 -11.23 14.07 13.36
N SER A 86 -11.73 15.24 13.77
CA SER A 86 -11.28 15.97 14.95
C SER A 86 -11.88 15.42 16.26
N GLU A 87 -12.77 14.42 16.18
CA GLU A 87 -13.38 13.81 17.36
C GLU A 87 -12.37 12.97 18.14
N ALA A 88 -12.43 13.09 19.47
CA ALA A 88 -11.55 12.36 20.37
C ALA A 88 -11.68 10.85 20.16
N SER A 89 -10.55 10.17 20.02
CA SER A 89 -10.48 8.72 19.93
C SER A 89 -11.00 8.08 21.22
N ILE A 90 -11.96 7.15 21.10
CA ILE A 90 -12.08 6.06 22.07
C ILE A 90 -10.95 5.08 21.74
N GLU A 91 -9.77 5.32 22.31
CA GLU A 91 -8.75 4.27 22.29
C GLU A 91 -9.25 3.10 23.13
N PRO A 92 -9.04 1.84 22.69
CA PRO A 92 -9.33 0.71 23.53
C PRO A 92 -8.54 0.87 24.83
N ALA A 93 -9.26 1.05 25.93
CA ALA A 93 -8.61 1.30 27.20
C ALA A 93 -7.83 0.02 27.55
N LYS A 94 -6.52 0.15 27.77
CA LYS A 94 -5.63 -0.99 28.14
C LYS A 94 -6.12 -1.79 29.34
N LYS A 95 -7.06 -1.25 30.13
CA LYS A 95 -7.68 -1.87 31.31
C LYS A 95 -9.06 -2.50 31.05
N GLU A 96 -9.64 -2.32 29.87
CA GLU A 96 -10.98 -2.83 29.56
C GLU A 96 -10.91 -4.09 28.69
N SER A 97 -11.91 -4.96 28.88
CA SER A 97 -12.07 -6.19 28.09
C SER A 97 -12.30 -5.86 26.62
N ASN A 98 -11.78 -6.70 25.71
CA ASN A 98 -12.02 -6.59 24.26
C ASN A 98 -13.51 -6.46 23.92
N LYS A 99 -14.40 -7.10 24.69
CA LYS A 99 -15.85 -7.01 24.49
C LYS A 99 -16.43 -5.63 24.81
N GLU A 100 -15.86 -4.93 25.79
CA GLU A 100 -16.29 -3.59 26.18
C GLU A 100 -15.74 -2.54 25.18
N ASN A 101 -14.49 -2.70 24.76
CA ASN A 101 -13.91 -1.90 23.69
C ASN A 101 -14.73 -2.03 22.39
N GLN A 102 -15.19 -3.23 22.04
CA GLN A 102 -16.04 -3.47 20.87
C GLN A 102 -17.37 -2.72 20.96
N ARG A 103 -18.05 -2.77 22.11
CA ARG A 103 -19.32 -2.04 22.34
C ARG A 103 -19.17 -0.54 22.21
N ARG A 104 -18.08 0.02 22.74
CA ARG A 104 -17.79 1.46 22.68
C ARG A 104 -17.51 1.93 21.25
N ILE A 105 -16.92 1.07 20.42
CA ILE A 105 -16.70 1.31 18.98
C ILE A 105 -18.01 1.22 18.20
N GLU A 106 -18.88 0.26 18.53
CA GLU A 106 -20.19 0.04 17.88
C GLU A 106 -21.24 1.09 18.23
N SER A 107 -21.06 1.86 19.32
CA SER A 107 -21.97 2.92 19.75
C SER A 107 -21.69 4.30 19.12
N LEU A 108 -20.75 4.37 18.17
CA LEU A 108 -20.47 5.55 17.33
C LEU A 108 -21.30 5.47 16.04
#